data_AF-A0A6G2QHG7-F1
#
_entry.id   AF-A0A6G2QHG7-F1
#
_cell.length_a   1.000
_cell.length_b   1.000
_cell.length_c   1.000
_cell.angle_alpha   90.00
_cell.angle_beta   90.00
_cell.angle_gamma   90.00
#
_symmetry.space_group_name_H-M   'P 1'
#
loop_
_entity.id
_entity.type
_entity.pdbx_description
1 polymer ?
#
loop_
_entity_poly.entity_id
_entity_poly.type
_entity_poly.pdbx_seq_one_letter_code
_entity_poly.pdbx_strand_id
1 'polypeptide(L)' 'MAARPLIGISTYTESGVRWGVWQLDAALLPAGYPGLVQRAGGLAAMLPPDAPEH' A
#
# COMPACT_ATOMS: atom_id res chain seq x y z
N MET A 1 11.73 -10.54 -22.92
CA MET A 1 11.32 -10.67 -21.50
C MET A 1 10.04 -9.87 -21.34
N ALA A 2 8.94 -10.49 -20.91
CA ALA A 2 7.72 -9.74 -20.63
C ALA A 2 7.98 -8.80 -19.45
N ALA A 3 7.52 -7.55 -19.52
CA ALA A 3 7.63 -6.61 -18.41
C ALA A 3 6.89 -7.15 -17.18
N ARG A 4 7.43 -6.94 -15.98
CA ARG A 4 6.75 -7.32 -14.73
C ARG A 4 5.43 -6.53 -14.64
N PRO A 5 4.29 -7.18 -14.35
CA PRO A 5 3.01 -6.49 -14.26
C PRO A 5 3.00 -5.55 -13.04
N LEU A 6 2.54 -4.31 -13.25
CA LEU A 6 2.31 -3.33 -12.18
C LEU A 6 0.92 -3.53 -11.60
N ILE A 7 0.83 -3.80 -10.30
CA ILE A 7 -0.41 -4.10 -9.59
C ILE A 7 -0.62 -3.06 -8.49
N GLY A 8 -1.71 -2.31 -8.58
CA GLY A 8 -2.16 -1.38 -7.54
C GLY A 8 -2.81 -2.13 -6.37
N ILE A 9 -2.46 -1.74 -5.15
CA ILE A 9 -3.06 -2.25 -3.91
C ILE A 9 -3.55 -1.05 -3.11
N SER A 10 -4.85 -0.99 -2.82
CA SER A 10 -5.41 0.06 -1.97
C SER A 10 -4.89 -0.03 -0.54
N THR A 11 -4.71 1.13 0.09
CA THR A 11 -4.35 1.26 1.50
C THR A 11 -5.52 1.80 2.32
N TYR A 12 -5.42 1.71 3.63
CA TYR A 12 -6.34 2.33 4.59
C TYR A 12 -5.74 3.63 5.12
N THR A 13 -6.60 4.62 5.41
CA THR A 13 -6.20 5.77 6.22
C THR A 13 -6.47 5.45 7.68
N GLU A 14 -5.41 5.38 8.48
CA GLU A 14 -5.48 5.14 9.91
C GLU A 14 -4.91 6.34 10.66
N SER A 15 -5.57 6.72 11.76
CA SER A 15 -5.15 7.88 12.57
C SER A 15 -4.15 7.50 13.65
N GLY A 16 -3.26 8.44 13.98
CA GLY A 16 -2.34 8.28 15.13
C GLY A 16 -1.39 7.08 15.04
N VAL A 17 -1.05 6.65 13.83
CA VAL A 17 -0.17 5.51 13.56
C VAL A 17 1.25 5.85 14.02
N ARG A 18 1.93 4.89 14.65
CA ARG A 18 3.25 5.09 15.26
C ARG A 18 4.32 4.23 14.58
N TRP A 19 5.39 4.86 14.10
CA TRP A 19 6.57 4.18 13.59
C TRP A 19 7.83 5.01 13.81
N GLY A 20 8.87 4.42 14.40
CA GLY A 20 10.05 5.16 14.82
C GLY A 20 9.68 6.32 15.76
N VAL A 21 10.02 7.55 15.36
CA VAL A 21 9.71 8.79 16.10
C VAL A 21 8.38 9.44 15.70
N TRP A 22 7.67 8.86 14.73
CA TRP A 22 6.48 9.45 14.13
C TRP A 22 5.21 9.00 14.83
N GLN A 23 4.28 9.95 15.00
CA GLN A 23 2.89 9.70 15.36
C GLN A 23 2.01 10.65 14.54
N LEU A 24 1.47 10.15 13.42
CA LEU A 24 0.62 10.90 12.50
C LEU A 24 -0.36 9.96 11.78
N ASP A 25 -1.32 10.54 11.08
CA ASP A 25 -2.22 9.80 10.20
C ASP A 25 -1.45 9.22 9.01
N ALA A 26 -1.75 7.98 8.63
CA ALA A 26 -1.00 7.30 7.59
C ALA A 26 -1.90 6.49 6.66
N ALA A 27 -1.57 6.53 5.37
CA ALA A 27 -2.02 5.57 4.38
C ALA A 27 -1.17 4.30 4.50
N LEU A 28 -1.75 3.21 5.01
CA LEU A 28 -1.02 1.97 5.29
C LEU A 28 -1.81 0.71 4.94
N LEU A 29 -1.10 -0.39 4.75
CA LEU A 29 -1.68 -1.73 4.73
C LEU A 29 -0.70 -2.74 5.36
N PRO A 30 -1.18 -3.91 5.82
CA PRO A 30 -0.30 -4.97 6.29
C PRO A 30 0.74 -5.38 5.23
N ALA A 31 2.01 -5.46 5.62
CA ALA A 31 3.14 -5.74 4.70
C ALA A 31 3.02 -7.08 3.94
N GLY A 32 2.16 -7.99 4.40
CA GLY A 32 1.90 -9.26 3.72
C GLY A 32 1.30 -9.10 2.32
N TYR A 33 0.43 -8.11 2.11
CA TYR A 33 -0.24 -7.87 0.82
C TYR A 33 0.73 -7.51 -0.32
N PRO A 34 1.59 -6.47 -0.20
CA PRO A 34 2.59 -6.20 -1.22
C PRO A 34 3.57 -7.36 -1.38
N GLY A 35 3.89 -8.08 -0.28
CA GLY A 35 4.72 -9.28 -0.34
C GLY A 35 4.10 -10.42 -1.17
N LEU A 36 2.78 -10.62 -1.11
CA LEU A 36 2.08 -11.63 -1.92
C LEU A 36 2.18 -11.29 -3.42
N VAL A 37 1.95 -10.03 -3.80
CA VAL A 37 2.08 -9.56 -5.20
C VAL A 37 3.51 -9.77 -5.72
N GLN A 38 4.51 -9.40 -4.91
CA GLN A 38 5.91 -9.56 -5.29
C GLN A 38 6.29 -11.03 -5.48
N ARG A 39 5.85 -11.93 -4.58
CA ARG A 39 6.07 -13.38 -4.71
C ARG A 39 5.40 -14.00 -5.93
N ALA A 40 4.31 -13.40 -6.41
CA ALA A 40 3.65 -13.78 -7.65
C ALA A 40 4.34 -13.24 -8.92
N GLY A 41 5.46 -12.52 -8.79
CA GLY A 41 6.21 -11.94 -9.92
C GLY A 41 5.79 -10.52 -10.32
N GLY A 42 4.81 -9.93 -9.62
CA GLY A 42 4.34 -8.56 -9.86
C GLY A 42 5.24 -7.49 -9.25
N LEU A 43 5.00 -6.24 -9.65
CA LEU A 43 5.47 -5.02 -9.00
C LEU A 43 4.29 -4.40 -8.26
N ALA A 44 4.39 -4.28 -6.93
CA ALA A 44 3.33 -3.71 -6.10
C ALA A 44 3.44 -2.17 -6.06
N ALA A 45 2.33 -1.48 -6.28
CA ALA A 45 2.17 -0.05 -6.03
C ALA A 45 1.10 0.17 -4.95
N MET A 46 1.44 0.90 -3.89
CA MET A 46 0.49 1.26 -2.84
C MET A 46 -0.31 2.48 -3.28
N LEU A 47 -1.63 2.39 -3.25
CA LEU A 47 -2.55 3.44 -3.66
C LEU A 47 -3.28 3.98 -2.43
N PRO A 48 -3.06 5.25 -2.04
CA PRO A 48 -3.83 5.88 -0.97
C PRO A 48 -5.31 5.90 -1.34
N PRO A 49 -6.23 5.85 -0.36
CA PRO A 49 -7.65 6.07 -0.66
C PRO A 49 -7.85 7.50 -1.15
N ASP A 50 -8.64 7.65 -2.22
CA ASP A 50 -9.16 8.96 -2.62
C ASP A 50 -10.25 9.41 -1.64
N ALA A 51 -10.56 10.70 -1.66
CA ALA A 51 -11.66 11.22 -0.86
C ALA A 51 -13.00 10.59 -1.32
N PRO A 52 -13.91 10.24 -0.39
CA PRO A 52 -15.17 9.53 -0.71
C PRO A 52 -16.14 10.36 -1.56
N GLU A 53 -15.87 11.65 -1.79
CA GLU A 53 -16.68 12.59 -2.56
C GLU A 53 -16.64 12.45 -4.10
N HIS A 54 -16.18 11.32 -4.64
CA HIS A 54 -16.27 11.02 -6.08
C HIS A 54 -17.21 9.86 -6.39
#